data_AF-A0A174FU44-F1
#
_entry.id   AF-A0A174FU44-F1
#
_cell.length_a   1.000
_cell.length_b   1.000
_cell.length_c   1.000
_cell.angle_alpha   90.00
_cell.angle_beta   90.00
_cell.angle_gamma   90.00
#
_symmetry.space_group_name_H-M   'P 1'
#
loop_
_entity.id
_entity.type
_entity.pdbx_description
1 polymer ?
#
loop_
_entity_poly.entity_id
_entity_poly.type
_entity_poly.pdbx_seq_one_letter_code
_entity_poly.pdbx_strand_id
1 'polypeptide(L)'
;MLEKAYREGKAKSIGISNFEGKYMEELETKWEIVPQFIQVEAHPYFTQKELRVTLDKYGIKLMSWYPLGHGDTALMNELVFAGLGKKYGKTPAQVILRWHTQMGFVVIPGSKNAEHIKDNMDIFDFALTDEEMEQIAKLDKNERYYHRTDEQLVQFANWKPEFEKLMEK
;
A
#
# COMPACT_ATOMS: atom_id res chain seq x y z
N MET A 1 12.04 12.18 -16.40
CA MET A 1 10.72 12.44 -17.02
C MET A 1 9.66 12.83 -15.97
N LEU A 2 9.53 12.11 -14.85
CA LEU A 2 8.60 12.45 -13.76
C LEU A 2 8.92 13.77 -13.04
N GLU A 3 10.17 14.00 -12.65
CA GLU A 3 10.57 15.22 -11.93
C GLU A 3 10.39 16.48 -12.78
N LYS A 4 10.62 16.38 -14.10
CA LYS A 4 10.31 17.44 -15.06
C LYS A 4 8.81 17.74 -15.08
N ALA A 5 7.96 16.71 -15.16
CA ALA A 5 6.51 16.88 -15.13
C ALA A 5 6.03 17.54 -13.81
N TYR A 6 6.67 17.21 -12.69
CA TYR A 6 6.42 17.87 -11.41
C TYR A 6 6.83 19.35 -11.41
N ARG A 7 8.06 19.67 -11.85
CA ARG A 7 8.57 21.05 -11.96
C ARG A 7 7.74 21.93 -12.90
N GLU A 8 7.25 21.34 -13.99
CA GLU A 8 6.38 22.03 -14.96
C GLU A 8 4.92 22.13 -14.50
N GLY A 9 4.58 21.63 -13.31
CA GLY A 9 3.22 21.66 -12.77
C GLY A 9 2.23 20.72 -13.46
N LYS A 10 2.70 19.82 -14.32
CA LYS A 10 1.88 18.78 -14.99
C LYS A 10 1.45 17.68 -14.02
N ALA A 11 2.24 17.45 -12.98
CA ALA A 11 1.92 16.55 -11.88
C ALA A 11 2.02 17.29 -10.54
N LYS A 12 1.00 17.17 -9.68
CA LYS A 12 1.01 17.76 -8.34
C LYS A 12 1.88 16.99 -7.34
N SER A 13 2.16 15.73 -7.66
CA SER A 13 3.00 14.83 -6.88
C SER A 13 3.56 13.75 -7.80
N ILE A 14 4.68 13.18 -7.40
CA ILE A 14 5.30 12.02 -8.03
C ILE A 14 5.45 10.90 -7.01
N GLY A 15 5.39 9.67 -7.50
CA GLY A 15 5.51 8.48 -6.68
C GLY A 15 6.09 7.33 -7.48
N ILE A 16 6.40 6.26 -6.78
CA ILE A 16 6.95 5.02 -7.32
C ILE A 16 6.09 3.85 -6.85
N SER A 17 6.26 2.68 -7.47
CA SER A 17 5.51 1.48 -7.10
C SER A 17 6.41 0.25 -7.14
N ASN A 18 6.38 -0.57 -6.08
CA ASN A 18 7.14 -1.82 -5.96
C ASN A 18 8.68 -1.68 -6.02
N PHE A 19 9.20 -0.56 -5.53
CA PHE A 19 10.63 -0.30 -5.34
C PHE A 19 11.03 -0.65 -3.90
N GLU A 20 11.55 -1.85 -3.71
CA GLU A 20 11.86 -2.41 -2.39
C GLU A 20 13.28 -2.98 -2.39
N GLY A 21 13.90 -3.10 -1.21
CA GLY A 21 15.28 -3.58 -1.06
C GLY A 21 16.27 -2.78 -1.92
N LYS A 22 17.14 -3.50 -2.67
CA LYS A 22 18.19 -2.91 -3.52
C LYS A 22 17.70 -1.82 -4.48
N TYR A 23 16.45 -1.90 -4.96
CA TYR A 23 15.91 -0.90 -5.90
C TYR A 23 15.65 0.44 -5.21
N MET A 24 15.23 0.41 -3.95
CA MET A 24 15.03 1.61 -3.15
C MET A 24 16.38 2.23 -2.78
N GLU A 25 17.35 1.40 -2.37
CA GLU A 25 18.73 1.82 -2.06
C GLU A 25 19.41 2.50 -3.27
N GLU A 26 19.23 1.94 -4.47
CA GLU A 26 19.76 2.54 -5.69
C GLU A 26 19.06 3.88 -6.02
N LEU A 27 17.73 3.93 -5.89
CA LEU A 27 16.95 5.11 -6.23
C LEU A 27 17.22 6.29 -5.29
N GLU A 28 17.46 6.03 -4.01
CA GLU A 28 17.81 7.03 -2.99
C GLU A 28 19.03 7.88 -3.41
N THR A 29 19.97 7.28 -4.13
CA THR A 29 21.17 7.96 -4.62
C THR A 29 20.96 8.80 -5.88
N LYS A 30 19.78 8.71 -6.51
CA LYS A 30 19.52 9.22 -7.86
C LYS A 30 18.44 10.27 -7.95
N TRP A 31 17.53 10.39 -6.98
CA TRP A 31 16.46 11.37 -7.07
C TRP A 31 17.00 12.80 -6.94
N GLU A 32 16.44 13.72 -7.72
CA GLU A 32 16.54 15.17 -7.46
C GLU A 32 15.33 15.64 -6.64
N ILE A 33 14.20 14.94 -6.77
CA ILE A 33 12.96 15.18 -6.03
C ILE A 33 12.53 13.88 -5.37
N VAL A 34 12.50 13.87 -4.04
CA VAL A 34 12.01 12.74 -3.24
C VAL A 34 10.54 12.45 -3.61
N PRO A 35 10.18 11.19 -3.96
CA PRO A 35 8.80 10.83 -4.27
C PRO A 35 7.91 10.99 -3.03
N GLN A 36 6.68 11.50 -3.19
CA GLN A 36 5.78 11.69 -2.04
C GLN A 36 5.11 10.39 -1.60
N PHE A 37 5.00 9.42 -2.51
CA PHE A 37 4.37 8.13 -2.25
C PHE A 37 5.18 6.98 -2.83
N ILE A 38 5.12 5.85 -2.14
CA ILE A 38 5.44 4.55 -2.71
C ILE A 38 4.22 3.64 -2.58
N GLN A 39 3.78 3.06 -3.70
CA GLN A 39 2.71 2.07 -3.72
C GLN A 39 3.31 0.65 -3.65
N VAL A 40 3.02 -0.09 -2.59
CA VAL A 40 3.55 -1.45 -2.33
C VAL A 40 2.50 -2.34 -1.68
N GLU A 41 2.71 -3.65 -1.73
CA GLU A 41 1.87 -4.61 -1.01
C GLU A 41 2.03 -4.33 0.48
N ALA A 42 0.92 -4.13 1.17
CA ALA A 42 0.92 -4.04 2.62
C ALA A 42 -0.43 -4.47 3.20
N HIS A 43 -0.41 -5.33 4.20
CA HIS A 43 -1.58 -5.86 4.91
C HIS A 43 -1.14 -6.36 6.29
N PRO A 44 -2.05 -6.77 7.19
CA PRO A 44 -1.67 -7.17 8.55
C PRO A 44 -0.62 -8.29 8.64
N TYR A 45 -0.55 -9.19 7.65
CA TYR A 45 0.50 -10.23 7.58
C TYR A 45 1.84 -9.76 6.97
N PHE A 46 1.88 -8.58 6.36
CA PHE A 46 3.08 -8.02 5.74
C PHE A 46 3.05 -6.50 5.79
N THR A 47 3.69 -5.93 6.82
CA THR A 47 3.56 -4.50 7.15
C THR A 47 4.69 -3.63 6.61
N GLN A 48 5.53 -4.19 5.73
CA GLN A 48 6.65 -3.49 5.10
C GLN A 48 7.63 -2.88 6.12
N LYS A 49 7.90 -3.59 7.24
CA LYS A 49 8.70 -3.07 8.37
C LYS A 49 10.02 -2.44 7.94
N GLU A 50 10.81 -3.17 7.15
CA GLU A 50 12.13 -2.70 6.70
C GLU A 50 12.01 -1.50 5.75
N LEU A 51 11.12 -1.58 4.77
CA LEU A 51 10.89 -0.50 3.82
C LEU A 51 10.48 0.78 4.54
N ARG A 52 9.57 0.70 5.52
CA ARG A 52 9.07 1.85 6.28
C ARG A 52 10.18 2.62 7.01
N VAL A 53 11.19 1.93 7.53
CA VAL A 53 12.36 2.60 8.14
C VAL A 53 13.04 3.52 7.13
N THR A 54 13.13 3.13 5.86
CA THR A 54 13.68 3.98 4.80
C THR A 54 12.70 5.09 4.43
N LEU A 55 11.41 4.80 4.28
CA LEU A 55 10.40 5.79 3.90
C LEU A 55 10.31 6.93 4.92
N ASP A 56 10.38 6.61 6.22
CA ASP A 56 10.28 7.58 7.31
C ASP A 56 11.41 8.61 7.29
N LYS A 57 12.62 8.23 6.85
CA LYS A 57 13.76 9.17 6.69
C LYS A 57 13.45 10.30 5.70
N TYR A 58 12.59 10.02 4.72
CA TYR A 58 12.29 10.90 3.60
C TYR A 58 10.88 11.47 3.65
N GLY A 59 10.07 11.07 4.64
CA GLY A 59 8.65 11.43 4.73
C GLY A 59 7.80 10.85 3.59
N ILE A 60 8.24 9.76 2.96
CA ILE A 60 7.52 9.10 1.86
C ILE A 60 6.33 8.36 2.46
N LYS A 61 5.13 8.55 1.89
CA LYS A 61 3.93 7.84 2.36
C LYS A 61 3.77 6.50 1.65
N LEU A 62 3.55 5.45 2.43
CA LEU A 62 3.20 4.14 1.90
C LEU A 62 1.75 4.14 1.44
N MET A 63 1.51 3.68 0.21
CA MET A 63 0.20 3.40 -0.34
C MET A 63 0.03 1.88 -0.49
N SER A 64 -0.79 1.29 0.38
CA SER A 64 -1.04 -0.15 0.40
C SER A 64 -1.91 -0.56 -0.78
N TRP A 65 -1.34 -1.36 -1.68
CA TRP A 65 -2.15 -2.27 -2.50
C TRP A 65 -2.35 -3.60 -1.76
N TYR A 66 -3.50 -4.21 -1.98
CA TYR A 66 -4.04 -5.32 -1.17
C TYR A 66 -4.14 -5.03 0.33
N PRO A 67 -4.72 -3.88 0.77
CA PRO A 67 -4.87 -3.60 2.19
C PRO A 67 -5.68 -4.69 2.93
N LEU A 68 -6.55 -5.39 2.20
CA LEU A 68 -7.40 -6.50 2.66
C LEU A 68 -6.84 -7.90 2.28
N GLY A 69 -5.53 -8.01 2.03
CA GLY A 69 -4.85 -9.29 1.76
C GLY A 69 -5.41 -10.05 0.55
N HIS A 70 -5.67 -9.33 -0.54
CA HIS A 70 -6.29 -9.89 -1.75
C HIS A 70 -7.65 -10.60 -1.53
N GLY A 71 -8.37 -10.27 -0.45
CA GLY A 71 -9.63 -10.93 -0.10
C GLY A 71 -9.43 -12.27 0.61
N ASP A 72 -8.26 -12.53 1.18
CA ASP A 72 -7.99 -13.71 1.99
C ASP A 72 -8.98 -13.83 3.15
N THR A 73 -9.73 -14.92 3.15
CA THR A 73 -10.72 -15.23 4.18
C THR A 73 -10.08 -15.56 5.51
N ALA A 74 -8.86 -16.12 5.53
CA ALA A 74 -8.15 -16.38 6.79
C ALA A 74 -7.80 -15.06 7.49
N LEU A 75 -7.27 -14.09 6.75
CA LEU A 75 -7.03 -12.74 7.27
C LEU A 75 -8.31 -12.08 7.79
N MET A 76 -9.42 -12.14 7.03
CA MET A 76 -10.69 -11.54 7.45
C MET A 76 -11.29 -12.19 8.71
N ASN A 77 -10.95 -13.45 8.98
CA ASN A 77 -11.45 -14.23 10.11
C ASN A 77 -10.50 -14.25 11.32
N GLU A 78 -9.38 -13.53 11.28
CA GLU A 78 -8.52 -13.38 12.47
C GLU A 78 -9.33 -12.84 13.65
N LEU A 79 -9.20 -13.49 14.81
CA LEU A 79 -10.07 -13.25 15.97
C LEU A 79 -10.03 -11.80 16.46
N VAL A 80 -8.88 -11.13 16.29
CA VAL A 80 -8.72 -9.71 16.62
C VAL A 80 -9.67 -8.83 15.82
N PHE A 81 -9.85 -9.07 14.51
CA PHE A 81 -10.73 -8.25 13.69
C PHE A 81 -12.21 -8.53 13.97
N ALA A 82 -12.57 -9.78 14.25
CA ALA A 82 -13.92 -10.11 14.68
C ALA A 82 -14.27 -9.44 16.02
N GLY A 83 -13.36 -9.47 16.99
CA GLY A 83 -13.54 -8.84 18.30
C GLY A 83 -13.65 -7.32 18.21
N LEU A 84 -12.73 -6.67 17.49
CA LEU A 84 -12.73 -5.23 17.27
C LEU A 84 -13.94 -4.78 16.44
N GLY A 85 -14.31 -5.54 15.41
CA GLY A 85 -15.51 -5.28 14.61
C GLY A 85 -16.76 -5.24 15.49
N LYS A 86 -16.92 -6.21 16.40
CA LYS A 86 -18.01 -6.19 17.38
C LYS A 86 -17.93 -5.00 18.34
N LYS A 87 -16.74 -4.66 18.86
CA LYS A 87 -16.54 -3.53 19.78
C LYS A 87 -16.97 -2.20 19.15
N TYR A 88 -16.61 -1.97 17.90
CA TYR A 88 -16.84 -0.71 17.20
C TYR A 88 -18.11 -0.68 16.34
N GLY A 89 -18.82 -1.80 16.22
CA GLY A 89 -19.96 -1.91 15.30
C GLY A 89 -19.54 -1.82 13.83
N LYS A 90 -18.37 -2.37 13.50
CA LYS A 90 -17.72 -2.31 12.18
C LYS A 90 -17.43 -3.70 11.64
N THR A 91 -17.24 -3.82 10.33
CA THR A 91 -16.79 -5.06 9.71
C THR A 91 -15.28 -5.28 9.93
N PRO A 92 -14.77 -6.52 9.84
CA PRO A 92 -13.33 -6.79 9.86
C PRO A 92 -12.55 -5.97 8.83
N ALA A 93 -13.11 -5.79 7.62
CA ALA A 93 -12.49 -4.98 6.57
C ALA A 93 -12.34 -3.51 7.00
N GLN A 94 -13.36 -2.92 7.61
CA GLN A 94 -13.30 -1.54 8.13
C GLN A 94 -12.23 -1.40 9.22
N VAL A 95 -12.10 -2.38 10.11
CA VAL A 95 -11.05 -2.39 11.14
C VAL A 95 -9.66 -2.44 10.51
N ILE A 96 -9.44 -3.31 9.52
CA ILE A 96 -8.15 -3.43 8.82
C ILE A 96 -7.81 -2.11 8.11
N LEU A 97 -8.77 -1.50 7.41
CA LEU A 97 -8.55 -0.23 6.71
C LEU A 97 -8.27 0.91 7.69
N ARG A 98 -9.01 0.97 8.80
CA ARG A 98 -8.76 1.96 9.85
C ARG A 98 -7.36 1.80 10.44
N TRP A 99 -6.96 0.57 10.74
CA TRP A 99 -5.60 0.26 11.21
C TRP A 99 -4.52 0.80 10.27
N HIS A 100 -4.61 0.54 8.96
CA HIS A 100 -3.67 1.11 7.97
C HIS A 100 -3.64 2.65 8.02
N THR A 101 -4.80 3.30 8.04
CA THR A 101 -4.84 4.78 8.07
C THR A 101 -4.26 5.35 9.37
N GLN A 102 -4.43 4.66 10.51
CA GLN A 102 -3.82 5.05 11.78
C GLN A 102 -2.30 4.80 11.80
N MET A 103 -1.79 3.83 11.04
CA MET A 103 -0.35 3.70 10.77
C MET A 103 0.21 4.83 9.89
N GLY A 104 -0.66 5.68 9.32
CA GLY A 104 -0.29 6.75 8.40
C GLY A 104 -0.17 6.29 6.95
N PHE A 105 -0.68 5.11 6.60
CA PHE A 105 -0.70 4.62 5.22
C PHE A 105 -1.89 5.22 4.46
N VAL A 106 -1.72 5.32 3.15
CA VAL A 106 -2.84 5.45 2.21
C VAL A 106 -3.31 4.05 1.83
N VAL A 107 -4.62 3.83 1.77
CA VAL A 107 -5.21 2.54 1.35
C VAL A 107 -5.99 2.70 0.05
N ILE A 108 -5.94 1.68 -0.80
CA ILE A 108 -6.70 1.61 -2.06
C ILE A 108 -7.50 0.30 -2.18
N PRO A 109 -8.51 0.07 -1.31
CA PRO A 109 -9.31 -1.14 -1.37
C PRO A 109 -10.20 -1.14 -2.62
N GLY A 110 -9.99 -2.10 -3.52
CA GLY A 110 -10.82 -2.29 -4.70
C GLY A 110 -12.11 -3.05 -4.38
N SER A 111 -13.25 -2.58 -4.90
CA SER A 111 -14.52 -3.30 -4.84
C SER A 111 -15.41 -2.93 -6.03
N LYS A 112 -16.28 -3.85 -6.44
CA LYS A 112 -17.39 -3.61 -7.39
C LYS A 112 -18.76 -3.60 -6.70
N ASN A 113 -18.82 -3.96 -5.43
CA ASN A 113 -20.04 -3.95 -4.63
C ASN A 113 -20.20 -2.57 -3.97
N ALA A 114 -21.35 -1.91 -4.20
CA ALA A 114 -21.62 -0.55 -3.71
C ALA A 114 -21.64 -0.44 -2.18
N GLU A 115 -22.14 -1.46 -1.48
CA GLU A 115 -22.15 -1.51 -0.02
C GLU A 115 -20.73 -1.61 0.53
N HIS A 116 -19.89 -2.49 -0.03
CA HIS A 116 -18.47 -2.55 0.35
C HIS A 116 -17.72 -1.25 0.06
N ILE A 117 -18.03 -0.55 -1.04
CA ILE A 117 -17.42 0.75 -1.34
C ILE A 117 -17.79 1.78 -0.27
N LYS A 118 -19.05 1.79 0.18
CA LYS A 118 -19.51 2.64 1.27
C LYS A 118 -18.81 2.29 2.59
N ASP A 119 -18.75 1.01 2.94
CA ASP A 119 -18.09 0.54 4.16
C ASP A 119 -16.61 0.90 4.18
N ASN A 120 -15.91 0.74 3.04
CA ASN A 120 -14.50 1.10 2.90
C ASN A 120 -14.22 2.60 3.17
N MET A 121 -15.22 3.47 2.99
CA MET A 121 -15.13 4.89 3.32
C MET A 121 -15.56 5.20 4.76
N ASP A 122 -16.44 4.39 5.34
CA ASP A 122 -16.99 4.54 6.69
C ASP A 122 -16.04 4.01 7.78
N ILE A 123 -14.80 4.50 7.75
CA ILE A 123 -13.72 4.06 8.66
C ILE A 123 -13.18 5.18 9.56
N PHE A 124 -13.69 6.40 9.45
CA PHE A 124 -13.14 7.58 10.12
C PHE A 124 -13.93 8.03 11.35
N ASP A 125 -15.04 7.38 11.66
CA ASP A 125 -15.93 7.64 12.79
C ASP A 125 -15.54 6.88 14.08
N PHE A 126 -14.47 6.08 14.03
CA PHE A 126 -13.91 5.39 15.19
C PHE A 126 -12.38 5.44 15.19
N ALA A 127 -11.77 5.08 16.32
CA ALA A 127 -10.32 4.93 16.44
C ALA A 127 -9.97 3.69 17.26
N LEU A 128 -8.94 2.98 16.80
CA LEU A 128 -8.28 1.91 17.53
C LEU A 128 -7.35 2.50 18.58
N THR A 129 -7.32 1.91 19.76
CA THR A 129 -6.37 2.30 20.81
C THR A 129 -4.96 1.81 20.48
N ASP A 130 -3.94 2.34 21.17
CA ASP A 130 -2.56 1.91 20.96
C ASP A 130 -2.39 0.40 21.22
N GLU A 131 -3.06 -0.13 22.24
CA GLU A 131 -3.03 -1.56 22.56
C GLU A 131 -3.67 -2.42 21.45
N GLU A 132 -4.71 -1.93 20.79
CA GLU A 132 -5.37 -2.63 19.68
C GLU A 132 -4.54 -2.57 18.41
N MET A 133 -3.89 -1.43 18.15
CA MET A 133 -2.91 -1.29 17.09
C MET A 133 -1.75 -2.28 17.27
N GLU A 134 -1.26 -2.44 18.51
CA GLU A 134 -0.23 -3.42 18.86
C GLU A 134 -0.72 -4.87 18.73
N GLN A 135 -1.98 -5.16 19.07
CA GLN A 135 -2.56 -6.50 18.89
C GLN A 135 -2.56 -6.89 17.41
N ILE A 136 -2.97 -5.99 16.52
CA ILE A 136 -2.98 -6.24 15.07
C ILE A 136 -1.55 -6.37 14.53
N ALA A 137 -0.60 -5.57 15.02
CA ALA A 137 0.80 -5.62 14.59
C ALA A 137 1.48 -6.98 14.84
N LYS A 138 0.98 -7.77 15.80
CA LYS A 138 1.46 -9.13 16.09
C LYS A 138 1.09 -10.15 15.01
N LEU A 139 0.16 -9.83 14.11
CA LEU A 139 -0.21 -10.70 12.98
C LEU A 139 0.85 -10.73 11.88
N ASP A 140 1.79 -9.78 11.88
CA ASP A 140 2.82 -9.68 10.84
C ASP A 140 3.70 -10.94 10.81
N LYS A 141 3.60 -11.67 9.70
CA LYS A 141 4.36 -12.91 9.40
C LYS A 141 5.51 -12.64 8.43
N ASN A 142 5.64 -11.41 7.93
CA ASN A 142 6.52 -11.04 6.84
C ASN A 142 6.25 -11.83 5.54
N GLU A 143 4.98 -12.17 5.28
CA GLU A 143 4.57 -13.03 4.17
C GLU A 143 3.69 -12.26 3.17
N ARG A 144 4.12 -12.23 1.91
CA ARG A 144 3.38 -11.61 0.80
C ARG A 144 2.36 -12.58 0.21
N TYR A 145 1.30 -12.04 -0.39
CA TYR A 145 0.47 -12.78 -1.33
C TYR A 145 1.05 -12.76 -2.75
N TYR A 146 1.65 -11.64 -3.16
CA TYR A 146 2.19 -11.49 -4.50
C TYR A 146 3.69 -11.76 -4.55
N HIS A 147 4.06 -12.76 -5.36
CA HIS A 147 5.44 -13.10 -5.65
C HIS A 147 5.72 -12.83 -7.13
N ARG A 148 6.58 -11.84 -7.40
CA ARG A 148 7.09 -11.58 -8.74
C ARG A 148 8.36 -12.39 -8.99
N THR A 149 8.55 -12.86 -10.22
CA THR A 149 9.81 -13.46 -10.66
C THR A 149 10.74 -12.43 -11.28
N ASP A 150 12.03 -12.76 -11.41
CA ASP A 150 13.00 -11.92 -12.10
C ASP A 150 12.65 -11.75 -13.59
N GLU A 151 12.08 -12.76 -14.23
CA GLU A 151 11.60 -12.65 -15.62
C GLU A 151 10.46 -11.64 -15.74
N GLN A 152 9.53 -11.62 -14.79
CA GLN A 152 8.44 -10.63 -14.77
C GLN A 152 8.99 -9.22 -14.58
N LEU A 153 10.04 -9.04 -13.76
CA LEU A 153 10.71 -7.75 -13.62
C LEU A 153 11.34 -7.28 -14.94
N VAL A 154 12.01 -8.18 -15.66
CA VAL A 154 12.55 -7.87 -16.99
C VAL A 154 11.42 -7.51 -17.96
N GLN A 155 10.28 -8.21 -17.92
CA GLN A 155 9.13 -7.88 -18.75
C GLN A 155 8.55 -6.50 -18.42
N PHE A 156 8.41 -6.15 -17.14
CA PHE A 156 7.92 -4.83 -16.72
C PHE A 156 8.86 -3.71 -17.18
N ALA A 157 10.17 -3.91 -17.07
CA ALA A 157 11.17 -2.93 -17.51
C ALA A 157 11.16 -2.70 -19.03
N ASN A 158 10.78 -3.72 -19.81
CA ASN A 158 10.72 -3.65 -21.27
C ASN A 158 9.30 -3.39 -21.81
N TRP A 159 8.30 -3.29 -20.94
CA TRP A 159 6.93 -3.07 -21.38
C TRP A 159 6.78 -1.67 -21.98
N LYS A 160 6.17 -1.61 -23.16
CA LYS A 160 5.77 -0.36 -23.81
C LYS A 160 4.27 -0.37 -24.07
N PRO A 161 3.55 0.73 -23.80
CA PRO A 161 2.16 0.87 -24.20
C PRO A 161 2.04 0.87 -25.73
N GLU A 162 0.87 0.47 -26.26
CA GLU A 162 0.69 0.36 -27.71
C GLU A 162 0.93 1.67 -28.47
N PHE A 163 0.54 2.82 -27.90
CA PHE A 163 0.72 4.10 -28.56
C PHE A 163 2.21 4.49 -28.74
N GLU A 164 3.11 4.04 -27.86
CA GLU A 164 4.56 4.26 -28.05
C GLU A 164 5.10 3.39 -29.18
N LYS A 165 4.59 2.17 -29.33
CA LYS A 165 4.95 1.28 -30.45
C LYS A 165 4.53 1.84 -31.81
N LEU A 166 3.47 2.66 -31.84
CA LEU A 166 2.98 3.31 -33.05
C LEU A 166 3.82 4.52 -33.47
N MET A 167 4.53 5.15 -32.53
CA MET A 167 5.39 6.31 -32.79
C MET A 167 6.79 5.91 -33.28
N GLU A 168 7.14 4.62 -33.20
CA GLU A 168 8.41 4.06 -33.68
C GLU A 168 8.33 3.53 -35.12
N LYS A 169 7.17 3.65 -35.79
CA LYS A 169 6.97 3.36 -37.22
C LYS A 169 6.86 4.65 -38.03
#